data_AF-A0A4U2Y8Z2-F1
#
_entry.id   AF-A0A4U2Y8Z2-F1
#
_cell.length_a   1.000
_cell.length_b   1.000
_cell.length_c   1.000
_cell.angle_alpha   90.00
_cell.angle_beta   90.00
_cell.angle_gamma   90.00
#
_symmetry.space_group_name_H-M   'P 1'
#
loop_
_entity.id
_entity.type
_entity.pdbx_description
1 polymer ?
#
loop_
_entity_poly.entity_id
_entity_poly.type
_entity_poly.pdbx_seq_one_letter_code
_entity_poly.pdbx_strand_id
1 'polypeptide(L)'
;MSRKLTIQQMQVLAAQYEGKCISKQYESSSTPLEWECKHGHRFMKQPVKVKIGQWCMECSGHIKKYTLEDAIETAKFFEGKLLTSDFKGGSQKLEWICKSGHHFKRSLVQIKHKNAFCSRCNIGERAKTQRLGIVTMQEVARSRGGKCLSNDYLDAHTLLKWQCIDGHVWEAKPNSIISSSSWCPKCKNYINISEERCRFIFERLTGKPFKSSRSIIKGQELDGYNDELKIGFEHHGKQHYDFDSFFHCNSQGLENILTRDSIKIEKCIGMGISIITIPYSISNNDENLVSFIFKELIKNGAVVEQYQIKNFSFDGFYQYISRLNQLQQLALEFKEKLLSTVYLGNKGQYLFECENGHQFFKRPNDIKSYNQWCIKCKKI
;
A
#
# COMPACT_ATOMS: atom_id res chain seq x y z
N MET A 1 4.07 -7.30 -42.15
CA MET A 1 4.98 -8.12 -42.98
C MET A 1 6.27 -8.37 -42.19
N SER A 2 6.54 -9.62 -41.82
CA SER A 2 7.74 -9.98 -41.05
C SER A 2 9.00 -9.72 -41.90
N ARG A 3 9.88 -8.81 -41.43
CA ARG A 3 11.21 -8.60 -42.05
C ARG A 3 11.97 -9.93 -41.99
N LYS A 4 12.10 -10.63 -43.13
CA LYS A 4 12.95 -11.81 -43.25
C LYS A 4 14.37 -11.38 -42.88
N LEU A 5 14.90 -11.97 -41.81
CA LEU A 5 16.27 -11.72 -41.40
C LEU A 5 17.21 -12.29 -42.47
N THR A 6 18.34 -11.64 -42.72
CA THR A 6 19.33 -12.09 -43.71
C THR A 6 20.54 -12.74 -43.04
N ILE A 7 21.29 -13.56 -43.77
CA ILE A 7 22.53 -14.17 -43.24
C ILE A 7 23.54 -13.11 -42.76
N GLN A 8 23.55 -11.94 -43.39
CA GLN A 8 24.37 -10.79 -42.98
C GLN A 8 24.02 -10.32 -41.55
N GLN A 9 22.73 -10.34 -41.17
CA GLN A 9 22.33 -10.00 -39.80
C GLN A 9 22.79 -11.05 -38.78
N MET A 10 22.93 -12.31 -39.18
CA MET A 10 23.49 -13.36 -38.32
C MET A 10 25.00 -13.18 -38.14
N GLN A 11 25.71 -12.72 -39.17
CA GLN A 11 27.12 -12.35 -39.07
C GLN A 11 27.35 -11.17 -38.12
N VAL A 12 26.50 -10.13 -38.22
CA VAL A 12 26.52 -8.99 -37.27
C VAL A 12 26.21 -9.46 -35.84
N LEU A 13 25.22 -10.34 -35.68
CA LEU A 13 24.86 -10.93 -34.38
C LEU A 13 26.02 -11.74 -33.78
N ALA A 14 26.77 -12.49 -34.59
CA ALA A 14 27.96 -13.20 -34.13
C ALA A 14 29.08 -12.24 -33.69
N ALA A 15 29.26 -11.14 -34.44
CA ALA A 15 30.27 -10.12 -34.13
C ALA A 15 30.02 -9.41 -32.79
N GLN A 16 28.76 -9.25 -32.37
CA GLN A 16 28.41 -8.73 -31.04
C GLN A 16 28.99 -9.57 -29.89
N TYR A 17 29.20 -10.88 -30.12
CA TYR A 17 29.79 -11.81 -29.15
C TYR A 17 31.27 -12.11 -29.44
N GLU A 18 31.95 -11.23 -30.21
CA GLU A 18 33.33 -11.42 -30.67
C GLU A 18 33.55 -12.75 -31.43
N GLY A 19 32.50 -13.28 -32.06
CA GLY A 19 32.54 -14.54 -32.80
C GLY A 19 32.10 -14.42 -34.25
N LYS A 20 31.98 -15.56 -34.93
CA LYS A 20 31.69 -15.66 -36.36
C LYS A 20 30.53 -16.61 -36.61
N CYS A 21 29.65 -16.25 -37.55
CA CYS A 21 28.67 -17.17 -38.13
C CYS A 21 29.32 -17.88 -39.31
N ILE A 22 29.46 -19.20 -39.25
CA ILE A 22 30.14 -20.02 -40.26
C ILE A 22 29.18 -20.41 -41.39
N SER A 23 27.89 -20.59 -41.06
CA SER A 23 26.87 -20.91 -42.06
C SER A 23 26.75 -19.83 -43.14
N LYS A 24 26.62 -20.26 -44.40
CA LYS A 24 26.49 -19.38 -45.58
C LYS A 24 25.05 -19.07 -45.98
N GLN A 25 24.09 -19.84 -45.45
CA GLN A 25 22.68 -19.73 -45.78
C GLN A 25 21.85 -19.59 -44.50
N TYR A 26 20.78 -18.80 -44.59
CA TYR A 26 19.82 -18.60 -43.50
C TYR A 26 18.42 -18.84 -44.06
N GLU A 27 17.77 -19.87 -43.54
CA GLU A 27 16.40 -20.24 -43.93
C GLU A 27 15.38 -19.66 -42.93
N SER A 28 15.60 -19.84 -41.63
CA SER A 28 14.68 -19.41 -40.59
C SER A 28 15.36 -19.19 -39.23
N SER A 29 14.67 -18.51 -38.31
CA SER A 29 15.17 -18.24 -36.95
C SER A 29 15.20 -19.48 -36.05
N SER A 30 14.52 -20.55 -36.48
CA SER A 30 14.46 -21.88 -35.85
C SER A 30 15.42 -22.88 -36.48
N THR A 31 15.99 -22.61 -37.65
CA THR A 31 17.00 -23.48 -38.26
C THR A 31 18.35 -23.25 -37.56
N PRO A 32 18.99 -24.29 -36.99
CA PRO A 32 20.32 -24.14 -36.40
C PRO A 32 21.35 -23.68 -37.43
N LEU A 33 22.14 -22.67 -37.07
CA LEU A 33 23.33 -22.26 -37.80
C LEU A 33 24.57 -22.72 -37.04
N GLU A 34 25.69 -22.78 -37.75
CA GLU A 34 27.02 -23.04 -37.20
C GLU A 34 27.69 -21.72 -36.82
N TRP A 35 28.20 -21.66 -35.59
CA TRP A 35 28.84 -20.48 -35.00
C TRP A 35 30.20 -20.84 -34.43
N GLU A 36 31.12 -19.87 -34.41
CA GLU A 36 32.44 -19.96 -33.78
C GLU A 36 32.60 -18.80 -32.78
N CYS A 37 32.94 -19.11 -31.51
CA CYS A 37 33.19 -18.06 -30.52
C CYS A 37 34.64 -17.56 -30.55
N LYS A 38 34.94 -16.47 -29.82
CA LYS A 38 36.31 -15.91 -29.73
C LYS A 38 37.40 -16.87 -29.25
N HIS A 39 37.03 -17.91 -28.50
CA HIS A 39 37.95 -18.94 -28.02
C HIS A 39 38.07 -20.12 -29.00
N GLY A 40 37.51 -20.03 -30.20
CA GLY A 40 37.62 -21.06 -31.25
C GLY A 40 36.62 -22.21 -31.15
N HIS A 41 35.74 -22.24 -30.14
CA HIS A 41 34.71 -23.29 -30.04
C HIS A 41 33.66 -23.15 -31.14
N ARG A 42 33.42 -24.25 -31.86
CA ARG A 42 32.40 -24.36 -32.92
C ARG A 42 31.16 -25.07 -32.40
N PHE A 43 29.98 -24.49 -32.62
CA PHE A 43 28.73 -25.06 -32.12
C PHE A 43 27.54 -24.75 -33.03
N MET A 44 26.58 -25.68 -33.06
CA MET A 44 25.31 -25.52 -33.78
C MET A 44 24.28 -24.88 -32.86
N LYS A 45 23.65 -23.79 -33.29
CA LYS A 45 22.61 -23.12 -32.49
C LYS A 45 21.61 -22.35 -33.31
N GLN A 46 20.38 -22.31 -32.82
CA GLN A 46 19.32 -21.53 -33.44
C GLN A 46 19.55 -20.03 -33.22
N PRO A 47 19.40 -19.19 -34.27
CA PRO A 47 19.46 -17.73 -34.19
C PRO A 47 18.57 -17.12 -33.11
N VAL A 48 17.36 -17.66 -32.89
CA VAL A 48 16.47 -17.19 -31.81
C VAL A 48 17.08 -17.38 -30.42
N LYS A 49 17.84 -18.45 -30.20
CA LYS A 49 18.51 -18.75 -28.92
C LYS A 49 19.73 -17.86 -28.69
N VAL A 50 20.44 -17.52 -29.76
CA VAL A 50 21.54 -16.54 -29.69
C VAL A 50 21.03 -15.13 -29.38
N LYS A 51 19.90 -14.72 -29.98
CA LYS A 51 19.28 -13.40 -29.70
C LYS A 51 18.85 -13.23 -28.25
N ILE A 52 18.42 -14.29 -27.58
CA ILE A 52 18.05 -14.25 -26.14
C ILE A 52 19.26 -14.37 -25.19
N GLY A 53 20.50 -14.26 -25.70
CA GLY A 53 21.71 -14.23 -24.88
C GLY A 53 22.41 -15.57 -24.70
N GLN A 54 21.91 -16.67 -25.28
CA GLN A 54 22.55 -17.97 -25.17
C GLN A 54 23.55 -18.17 -26.30
N TRP A 55 24.81 -17.75 -26.09
CA TRP A 55 25.90 -17.87 -27.06
C TRP A 55 26.59 -19.24 -26.99
N CYS A 56 27.84 -19.31 -26.52
CA CYS A 56 28.66 -20.53 -26.47
C CYS A 56 28.51 -21.24 -25.13
N MET A 57 28.07 -22.49 -25.10
CA MET A 57 27.87 -23.25 -23.85
C MET A 57 29.18 -23.57 -23.12
N GLU A 58 30.30 -23.67 -23.84
CA GLU A 58 31.62 -23.90 -23.21
C GLU A 58 32.13 -22.63 -22.52
N CYS A 59 31.95 -21.45 -23.15
CA CYS A 59 32.26 -20.17 -22.53
C CYS A 59 31.26 -19.78 -21.41
N SER A 60 29.97 -20.11 -21.58
CA SER A 60 28.92 -19.86 -20.56
C SER A 60 28.99 -20.86 -19.41
N GLY A 61 29.52 -22.04 -19.68
CA GLY A 61 29.57 -23.21 -18.80
C GLY A 61 30.87 -23.31 -18.00
N HIS A 62 31.66 -22.24 -17.89
CA HIS A 62 32.71 -22.20 -16.87
C HIS A 62 32.05 -22.29 -15.50
N ILE A 63 31.94 -23.52 -14.98
CA ILE A 63 31.84 -23.80 -13.55
C ILE A 63 32.94 -22.94 -12.91
N LYS A 64 32.56 -21.88 -12.19
CA LYS A 64 33.51 -21.06 -11.45
C LYS A 64 34.30 -22.01 -10.55
N LYS A 65 35.56 -22.26 -10.92
CA LYS A 65 36.44 -23.16 -10.16
C LYS A 65 36.87 -22.38 -8.92
N TYR A 66 36.21 -22.68 -7.80
CA TYR A 66 36.60 -22.15 -6.51
C TYR A 66 37.88 -22.82 -6.05
N THR A 67 38.78 -22.06 -5.42
CA THR A 67 40.02 -22.57 -4.83
C THR A 67 39.86 -22.79 -3.32
N LEU A 68 40.89 -23.33 -2.67
CA LEU A 68 40.92 -23.47 -1.22
C LEU A 68 40.97 -22.08 -0.54
N GLU A 69 41.66 -21.12 -1.14
CA GLU A 69 41.72 -19.73 -0.68
C GLU A 69 40.32 -19.11 -0.66
N ASP A 70 39.49 -19.33 -1.69
CA ASP A 70 38.09 -18.88 -1.70
C ASP A 70 37.30 -19.42 -0.50
N ALA A 71 37.56 -20.67 -0.10
CA ALA A 71 36.91 -21.30 1.05
C ALA A 71 37.35 -20.65 2.36
N ILE A 72 38.66 -20.39 2.51
CA ILE A 72 39.26 -19.74 3.68
C ILE A 72 38.76 -18.29 3.80
N GLU A 73 38.74 -17.54 2.70
CA GLU A 73 38.20 -16.17 2.66
C GLU A 73 36.72 -16.13 3.05
N THR A 74 35.93 -17.07 2.53
CA THR A 74 34.50 -17.17 2.88
C THR A 74 34.32 -17.46 4.37
N ALA A 75 35.14 -18.34 4.94
CA ALA A 75 35.12 -18.59 6.38
C ALA A 75 35.45 -17.31 7.16
N LYS A 76 36.52 -16.59 6.79
CA LYS A 76 36.90 -15.32 7.42
C LYS A 76 35.80 -14.25 7.32
N PHE A 77 35.18 -14.10 6.15
CA PHE A 77 34.11 -13.13 5.90
C PHE A 77 32.90 -13.34 6.84
N PHE A 78 32.54 -14.60 7.12
CA PHE A 78 31.46 -14.94 8.03
C PHE A 78 31.92 -15.14 9.49
N GLU A 79 33.14 -14.72 9.84
CA GLU A 79 33.77 -14.91 11.16
C GLU A 79 33.78 -16.39 11.61
N GLY A 80 33.83 -17.31 10.65
CA GLY A 80 33.90 -18.75 10.85
C GLY A 80 35.27 -19.34 10.53
N LYS A 81 35.40 -20.66 10.65
CA LYS A 81 36.60 -21.41 10.27
C LYS A 81 36.24 -22.61 9.40
N LEU A 82 37.11 -22.91 8.44
CA LEU A 82 37.08 -24.14 7.64
C LEU A 82 37.87 -25.23 8.39
N LEU A 83 37.30 -26.42 8.52
CA LEU A 83 37.91 -27.57 9.21
C LEU A 83 38.46 -28.61 8.23
N THR A 84 37.98 -28.63 6.99
CA THR A 84 38.46 -29.56 5.95
C THR A 84 39.79 -29.08 5.35
N SER A 85 40.83 -29.92 5.42
CA SER A 85 42.13 -29.69 4.77
C SER A 85 42.14 -30.04 3.28
N ASP A 86 41.37 -31.07 2.90
CA ASP A 86 41.42 -31.66 1.55
C ASP A 86 40.31 -31.09 0.65
N PHE A 87 40.61 -29.98 -0.01
CA PHE A 87 39.70 -29.30 -0.93
C PHE A 87 39.85 -29.79 -2.38
N LYS A 88 38.81 -30.44 -2.89
CA LYS A 88 38.73 -30.99 -4.27
C LYS A 88 37.84 -30.15 -5.19
N GLY A 89 37.11 -29.17 -4.64
CA GLY A 89 36.30 -28.22 -5.43
C GLY A 89 35.11 -27.63 -4.67
N GLY A 90 34.53 -26.54 -5.20
CA GLY A 90 33.48 -25.77 -4.51
C GLY A 90 32.13 -26.48 -4.32
N SER A 91 31.88 -27.59 -5.02
CA SER A 91 30.69 -28.45 -4.86
C SER A 91 30.85 -29.52 -3.77
N GLN A 92 32.09 -29.79 -3.30
CA GLN A 92 32.36 -30.70 -2.19
C GLN A 92 31.70 -30.18 -0.92
N LYS A 93 31.13 -31.09 -0.12
CA LYS A 93 30.67 -30.75 1.23
C LYS A 93 31.89 -30.61 2.13
N LEU A 94 32.15 -29.39 2.57
CA LEU A 94 33.22 -29.05 3.50
C LEU A 94 32.66 -28.93 4.92
N GLU A 95 33.52 -29.13 5.91
CA GLU A 95 33.21 -28.98 7.32
C GLU A 95 33.59 -27.58 7.81
N TRP A 96 32.67 -26.91 8.50
CA TRP A 96 32.80 -25.53 8.94
C TRP A 96 32.38 -25.39 10.40
N ILE A 97 32.92 -24.37 11.06
CA ILE A 97 32.44 -23.89 12.35
C ILE A 97 32.16 -22.38 12.26
N CYS A 98 31.00 -21.91 12.73
CA CYS A 98 30.68 -20.48 12.78
C CYS A 98 31.19 -19.80 14.05
N LYS A 99 31.12 -18.46 14.10
CA LYS A 99 31.47 -17.67 15.28
C LYS A 99 30.78 -18.09 16.58
N SER A 100 29.54 -18.59 16.48
CA SER A 100 28.76 -19.10 17.61
C SER A 100 29.11 -20.54 17.99
N GLY A 101 30.13 -21.15 17.36
CA GLY A 101 30.59 -22.51 17.67
C GLY A 101 29.78 -23.64 17.02
N HIS A 102 28.86 -23.34 16.09
CA HIS A 102 28.08 -24.40 15.44
C HIS A 102 28.89 -25.11 14.37
N HIS A 103 29.01 -26.43 14.48
CA HIS A 103 29.61 -27.32 13.47
C HIS A 103 28.57 -27.70 12.40
N PHE A 104 28.92 -27.58 11.12
CA PHE A 104 28.04 -27.98 10.01
C PHE A 104 28.82 -28.37 8.75
N LYS A 105 28.16 -29.17 7.88
CA LYS A 105 28.70 -29.56 6.56
C LYS A 105 27.93 -28.87 5.44
N ARG A 106 28.62 -28.14 4.56
CA ARG A 106 28.00 -27.45 3.41
C ARG A 106 29.04 -27.23 2.30
N SER A 107 28.59 -27.11 1.05
CA SER A 107 29.50 -26.74 -0.05
C SER A 107 29.73 -25.24 -0.14
N LEU A 108 30.91 -24.85 -0.59
CA LEU A 108 31.29 -23.44 -0.77
C LEU A 108 30.36 -22.71 -1.75
N VAL A 109 29.96 -23.39 -2.84
CA VAL A 109 28.99 -22.86 -3.82
C VAL A 109 27.68 -22.49 -3.15
N GLN A 110 27.17 -23.36 -2.26
CA GLN A 110 25.90 -23.11 -1.57
C GLN A 110 25.98 -21.95 -0.58
N ILE A 111 27.11 -21.80 0.12
CA ILE A 111 27.35 -20.68 1.04
C ILE A 111 27.39 -19.36 0.27
N LYS A 112 28.19 -19.28 -0.81
CA LYS A 112 28.31 -18.06 -1.63
C LYS A 112 26.99 -17.71 -2.34
N HIS A 113 26.28 -18.68 -2.91
CA HIS A 113 25.02 -18.41 -3.61
C HIS A 113 23.88 -17.97 -2.68
N LYS A 114 23.74 -18.59 -1.50
CA LYS A 114 22.68 -18.23 -0.54
C LYS A 114 23.04 -17.06 0.35
N ASN A 115 24.28 -16.57 0.28
CA ASN A 115 24.87 -15.61 1.21
C ASN A 115 24.56 -15.95 2.69
N ALA A 116 24.63 -17.24 3.02
CA ALA A 116 24.19 -17.76 4.32
C ALA A 116 25.15 -18.85 4.80
N PHE A 117 25.84 -18.57 5.90
CA PHE A 117 26.88 -19.44 6.45
C PHE A 117 26.30 -20.56 7.31
N CYS A 118 25.76 -20.24 8.48
CA CYS A 118 25.22 -21.22 9.43
C CYS A 118 23.69 -21.18 9.47
N SER A 119 23.03 -22.32 9.19
CA SER A 119 21.57 -22.42 9.26
C SER A 119 21.01 -22.16 10.67
N ARG A 120 21.73 -22.55 11.73
CA ARG A 120 21.28 -22.32 13.12
C ARG A 120 21.32 -20.85 13.50
N CYS A 121 22.41 -20.14 13.17
CA CYS A 121 22.48 -18.69 13.38
C CYS A 121 21.43 -17.94 12.55
N ASN A 122 21.22 -18.36 11.29
CA ASN A 122 20.23 -17.75 10.42
C ASN A 122 18.78 -17.94 10.94
N ILE A 123 18.46 -19.08 11.59
CA ILE A 123 17.16 -19.27 12.25
C ILE A 123 16.98 -18.27 13.41
N GLY A 124 18.01 -18.08 14.25
CA GLY A 124 17.97 -17.13 15.37
C GLY A 124 17.87 -15.67 14.91
N GLU A 125 18.64 -15.29 13.89
CA GLU A 125 18.56 -13.95 13.28
C GLU A 125 17.20 -13.73 12.60
N ARG A 126 16.67 -14.74 11.89
CA ARG A 126 15.33 -14.68 11.29
C ARG A 126 14.25 -14.52 12.36
N ALA A 127 14.30 -15.26 13.47
CA ALA A 127 13.35 -15.08 14.56
C ALA A 127 13.43 -13.66 15.17
N LYS A 128 14.64 -13.09 15.28
CA LYS A 128 14.85 -11.72 15.77
C LYS A 128 14.33 -10.66 14.78
N THR A 129 14.57 -10.82 13.48
CA THR A 129 14.06 -9.90 12.45
C THR A 129 12.54 -10.03 12.27
N GLN A 130 11.98 -11.23 12.44
CA GLN A 130 10.53 -11.44 12.47
C GLN A 130 9.87 -10.73 13.66
N ARG A 131 10.50 -10.77 14.85
CA ARG A 131 10.04 -9.99 16.02
C ARG A 131 10.15 -8.48 15.78
N LEU A 132 11.23 -8.01 15.15
CA LEU A 132 11.32 -6.61 14.74
C LEU A 132 10.23 -6.25 13.72
N GLY A 133 9.89 -7.18 12.80
CA GLY A 133 8.82 -7.03 11.81
C GLY A 133 7.41 -6.97 12.40
N ILE A 134 7.06 -7.84 13.36
CA ILE A 134 5.73 -7.79 14.00
C ILE A 134 5.55 -6.53 14.85
N VAL A 135 6.60 -6.08 15.54
CA VAL A 135 6.56 -4.83 16.32
C VAL A 135 6.28 -3.63 15.39
N THR A 136 6.91 -3.59 14.21
CA THR A 136 6.59 -2.58 13.20
C THR A 136 5.13 -2.65 12.77
N MET A 137 4.56 -3.84 12.57
CA MET A 137 3.15 -3.98 12.18
C MET A 137 2.18 -3.55 13.28
N GLN A 138 2.55 -3.79 14.55
CA GLN A 138 1.79 -3.29 15.70
C GLN A 138 1.84 -1.76 15.79
N GLU A 139 2.98 -1.13 15.48
CA GLU A 139 3.09 0.33 15.42
C GLU A 139 2.22 0.91 14.30
N VAL A 140 2.26 0.32 13.10
CA VAL A 140 1.40 0.73 11.97
C VAL A 140 -0.09 0.63 12.33
N ALA A 141 -0.47 -0.41 13.06
CA ALA A 141 -1.84 -0.53 13.52
C ALA A 141 -2.18 0.55 14.55
N ARG A 142 -1.26 0.83 15.48
CA ARG A 142 -1.44 1.83 16.54
C ARG A 142 -1.54 3.25 15.98
N SER A 143 -0.70 3.63 15.02
CA SER A 143 -0.76 4.95 14.38
C SER A 143 -2.11 5.18 13.68
N ARG A 144 -2.75 4.11 13.21
CA ARG A 144 -4.11 4.11 12.63
C ARG A 144 -5.23 3.86 13.65
N GLY A 145 -4.92 3.96 14.94
CA GLY A 145 -5.89 3.77 16.04
C GLY A 145 -6.41 2.34 16.22
N GLY A 146 -5.80 1.37 15.54
CA GLY A 146 -6.15 -0.04 15.60
C GLY A 146 -5.10 -0.90 16.30
N LYS A 147 -5.21 -2.23 16.10
CA LYS A 147 -4.32 -3.24 16.69
C LYS A 147 -3.95 -4.29 15.64
N CYS A 148 -2.70 -4.73 15.66
CA CYS A 148 -2.32 -5.99 15.02
C CYS A 148 -2.50 -7.10 16.06
N LEU A 149 -3.40 -8.04 15.79
CA LEU A 149 -3.73 -9.15 16.69
C LEU A 149 -2.81 -10.37 16.49
N SER A 150 -2.02 -10.38 15.42
CA SER A 150 -1.00 -11.41 15.20
C SER A 150 0.20 -11.20 16.13
N ASN A 151 0.80 -12.31 16.57
CA ASN A 151 2.03 -12.31 17.37
C ASN A 151 3.28 -12.66 16.57
N ASP A 152 3.09 -13.23 15.37
CA ASP A 152 4.16 -13.69 14.49
C ASP A 152 4.09 -12.97 13.15
N TYR A 153 5.27 -12.68 12.59
CA TYR A 153 5.43 -12.09 11.26
C TYR A 153 6.37 -12.98 10.45
N LEU A 154 5.90 -13.53 9.34
CA LEU A 154 6.76 -14.37 8.48
C LEU A 154 7.41 -13.54 7.37
N ASP A 155 6.58 -12.81 6.62
CA ASP A 155 6.95 -11.95 5.50
C ASP A 155 5.82 -10.95 5.19
N ALA A 156 6.02 -10.11 4.18
CA ALA A 156 5.07 -9.05 3.80
C ALA A 156 3.83 -9.55 3.04
N HIS A 157 3.78 -10.85 2.70
CA HIS A 157 2.71 -11.47 1.89
C HIS A 157 1.86 -12.46 2.69
N THR A 158 2.30 -12.83 3.87
CA THR A 158 1.55 -13.66 4.83
C THR A 158 0.47 -12.81 5.51
N LEU A 159 -0.73 -13.36 5.62
CA LEU A 159 -1.85 -12.67 6.26
C LEU A 159 -1.59 -12.45 7.75
N LEU A 160 -1.85 -11.23 8.22
CA LEU A 160 -1.95 -10.92 9.65
C LEU A 160 -3.39 -10.57 9.99
N LYS A 161 -3.75 -10.74 11.27
CA LYS A 161 -5.04 -10.31 11.82
C LYS A 161 -4.91 -8.87 12.32
N TRP A 162 -5.83 -8.03 11.88
CA TRP A 162 -5.89 -6.60 12.19
C TRP A 162 -7.23 -6.28 12.85
N GLN A 163 -7.24 -5.24 13.68
CA GLN A 163 -8.44 -4.67 14.28
C GLN A 163 -8.42 -3.15 14.11
N CYS A 164 -9.52 -2.55 13.65
CA CYS A 164 -9.64 -1.08 13.58
C CYS A 164 -10.22 -0.52 14.88
N ILE A 165 -10.23 0.80 15.00
CA ILE A 165 -10.79 1.50 16.15
C ILE A 165 -12.30 1.26 16.36
N ASP A 166 -13.04 1.04 15.28
CA ASP A 166 -14.46 0.66 15.31
C ASP A 166 -14.66 -0.83 15.68
N GLY A 167 -13.59 -1.54 16.08
CA GLY A 167 -13.62 -2.89 16.63
C GLY A 167 -13.66 -4.01 15.59
N HIS A 168 -13.70 -3.71 14.29
CA HIS A 168 -13.75 -4.73 13.25
C HIS A 168 -12.43 -5.48 13.12
N VAL A 169 -12.52 -6.81 13.03
CA VAL A 169 -11.38 -7.69 12.80
C VAL A 169 -11.40 -8.21 11.36
N TRP A 170 -10.24 -8.21 10.70
CA TRP A 170 -10.05 -8.79 9.36
C TRP A 170 -8.63 -9.32 9.18
N GLU A 171 -8.43 -10.10 8.12
CA GLU A 171 -7.13 -10.60 7.70
C GLU A 171 -6.64 -9.85 6.45
N ALA A 172 -5.40 -9.38 6.47
CA ALA A 172 -4.78 -8.69 5.35
C ALA A 172 -3.27 -8.85 5.35
N LYS A 173 -2.67 -8.74 4.15
CA LYS A 173 -1.21 -8.78 3.96
C LYS A 173 -0.58 -7.47 4.43
N PRO A 174 0.55 -7.49 5.15
CA PRO A 174 1.29 -6.31 5.57
C PRO A 174 1.58 -5.33 4.43
N ASN A 175 2.04 -5.82 3.28
CA ASN A 175 2.34 -4.96 2.14
C ASN A 175 1.10 -4.17 1.68
N SER A 176 -0.07 -4.82 1.63
CA SER A 176 -1.33 -4.20 1.26
C SER A 176 -1.76 -3.14 2.27
N ILE A 177 -1.49 -3.35 3.56
CA ILE A 177 -1.82 -2.39 4.61
C ILE A 177 -0.93 -1.16 4.53
N ILE A 178 0.37 -1.34 4.28
CA ILE A 178 1.35 -0.25 4.22
C ILE A 178 1.19 0.55 2.94
N SER A 179 1.02 -0.12 1.79
CA SER A 179 0.96 0.53 0.48
C SER A 179 -0.42 1.08 0.11
N SER A 180 -1.48 0.62 0.78
CA SER A 180 -2.85 1.07 0.49
C SER A 180 -3.26 2.22 1.39
N SER A 181 -4.04 3.13 0.82
CA SER A 181 -4.84 4.12 1.56
C SER A 181 -6.07 3.53 2.27
N SER A 182 -6.36 2.23 2.07
CA SER A 182 -7.47 1.53 2.71
C SER A 182 -7.04 0.77 3.96
N TRP A 183 -7.81 0.92 5.04
CA TRP A 183 -7.52 0.32 6.35
C TRP A 183 -8.49 -0.82 6.67
N CYS A 184 -9.73 -0.50 7.01
CA CYS A 184 -10.75 -1.50 7.34
C CYS A 184 -11.80 -1.63 6.21
N PRO A 185 -12.03 -2.83 5.66
CA PRO A 185 -13.01 -3.05 4.60
C PRO A 185 -14.45 -2.82 5.07
N LYS A 186 -14.75 -3.07 6.35
CA LYS A 186 -16.08 -2.80 6.91
C LYS A 186 -16.34 -1.31 7.07
N CYS A 187 -15.34 -0.53 7.52
CA CYS A 187 -15.46 0.93 7.64
C CYS A 187 -15.77 1.60 6.31
N LYS A 188 -15.16 1.12 5.22
CA LYS A 188 -15.38 1.63 3.87
C LYS A 188 -16.86 1.52 3.41
N ASN A 189 -17.64 0.60 3.96
CA ASN A 189 -19.04 0.41 3.55
C ASN A 189 -19.98 1.50 4.05
N TYR A 190 -19.58 2.30 5.04
CA TYR A 190 -20.43 3.33 5.64
C TYR A 190 -19.73 4.69 5.79
N ILE A 191 -18.48 4.81 5.30
CA ILE A 191 -17.71 6.05 5.27
C ILE A 191 -17.10 6.23 3.88
N ASN A 192 -17.27 7.42 3.30
CA ASN A 192 -16.52 7.83 2.13
C ASN A 192 -15.14 8.33 2.56
N ILE A 193 -14.15 7.43 2.57
CA ILE A 193 -12.80 7.72 3.08
C ILE A 193 -12.18 8.92 2.36
N SER A 194 -12.35 9.06 1.05
CA SER A 194 -11.75 10.15 0.28
C SER A 194 -12.33 11.52 0.65
N GLU A 195 -13.64 11.59 0.86
CA GLU A 195 -14.33 12.81 1.30
C GLU A 195 -13.92 13.21 2.72
N GLU A 196 -13.90 12.24 3.65
CA GLU A 196 -13.47 12.50 5.03
C GLU A 196 -11.99 12.90 5.10
N ARG A 197 -11.13 12.41 4.20
CA ARG A 197 -9.75 12.86 4.09
C ARG A 197 -9.67 14.33 3.70
N CYS A 198 -10.46 14.77 2.73
CA CYS A 198 -10.53 16.17 2.35
C CYS A 198 -11.00 17.02 3.53
N ARG A 199 -12.10 16.62 4.18
CA ARG A 199 -12.64 17.28 5.37
C ARG A 199 -11.60 17.41 6.48
N PHE A 200 -10.89 16.33 6.78
CA PHE A 200 -9.83 16.32 7.79
C PHE A 200 -8.73 17.33 7.46
N ILE A 201 -8.29 17.43 6.20
CA ILE A 201 -7.28 18.41 5.78
C ILE A 201 -7.81 19.84 5.94
N PHE A 202 -9.03 20.11 5.47
CA PHE A 202 -9.66 21.43 5.62
C PHE A 202 -9.75 21.86 7.08
N GLU A 203 -10.27 20.99 7.96
CA GLU A 203 -10.42 21.31 9.38
C GLU A 203 -9.07 21.48 10.09
N ARG A 204 -8.05 20.69 9.72
CA ARG A 204 -6.71 20.79 10.32
C ARG A 204 -5.94 22.02 9.86
N LEU A 205 -6.10 22.45 8.61
CA LEU A 205 -5.44 23.65 8.07
C LEU A 205 -6.15 24.94 8.50
N THR A 206 -7.48 24.94 8.54
CA THR A 206 -8.24 26.16 8.87
C THR A 206 -8.54 26.29 10.36
N GLY A 207 -8.46 25.20 11.13
CA GLY A 207 -8.89 25.14 12.52
C GLY A 207 -10.40 25.24 12.73
N LYS A 208 -11.20 25.20 11.64
CA LYS A 208 -12.65 25.38 11.69
C LYS A 208 -13.39 24.14 11.15
N PRO A 209 -14.58 23.82 11.68
CA PRO A 209 -15.33 22.64 11.25
C PRO A 209 -15.97 22.81 9.86
N PHE A 210 -15.95 21.75 9.05
CA PHE A 210 -16.59 21.69 7.74
C PHE A 210 -17.72 20.65 7.76
N LYS A 211 -18.94 21.13 7.99
CA LYS A 211 -20.13 20.27 8.10
C LYS A 211 -20.70 20.00 6.72
N SER A 212 -21.17 18.78 6.49
CA SER A 212 -21.98 18.50 5.30
C SER A 212 -23.29 19.24 5.42
N SER A 213 -23.67 19.96 4.37
CA SER A 213 -24.88 20.78 4.39
C SER A 213 -25.74 20.49 3.18
N ARG A 214 -26.93 19.97 3.44
CA ARG A 214 -27.99 19.73 2.44
C ARG A 214 -28.86 20.96 2.20
N SER A 215 -28.67 22.00 3.02
CA SER A 215 -29.61 23.11 3.19
C SER A 215 -29.23 24.36 2.42
N ILE A 216 -27.99 24.44 1.92
CA ILE A 216 -27.46 25.65 1.27
C ILE A 216 -27.99 25.78 -0.14
N ILE A 217 -28.09 24.67 -0.87
CA ILE A 217 -28.64 24.62 -2.21
C ILE A 217 -29.90 23.77 -2.15
N LYS A 218 -31.07 24.34 -2.46
CA LYS A 218 -32.35 23.58 -2.51
C LYS A 218 -32.16 22.33 -3.40
N GLY A 219 -32.08 21.17 -2.76
CA GLY A 219 -31.98 19.86 -3.43
C GLY A 219 -30.56 19.39 -3.80
N GLN A 220 -29.48 20.08 -3.40
CA GLN A 220 -28.10 19.62 -3.67
C GLN A 220 -27.22 19.76 -2.42
N GLU A 221 -26.48 18.71 -2.09
CA GLU A 221 -25.62 18.63 -0.88
C GLU A 221 -24.18 19.03 -1.22
N LEU A 222 -23.56 19.87 -0.39
CA LEU A 222 -22.11 20.07 -0.41
C LEU A 222 -21.45 19.08 0.55
N ASP A 223 -20.33 18.48 0.11
CA ASP A 223 -19.60 17.48 0.90
C ASP A 223 -19.11 18.08 2.23
N GLY A 224 -18.60 19.31 2.19
CA GLY A 224 -18.33 20.11 3.39
C GLY A 224 -18.44 21.61 3.13
N TYR A 225 -18.98 22.34 4.10
CA TYR A 225 -19.09 23.80 4.07
C TYR A 225 -18.77 24.41 5.44
N ASN A 226 -18.08 25.55 5.41
CA ASN A 226 -17.83 26.38 6.56
C ASN A 226 -18.48 27.77 6.36
N ASP A 227 -19.37 28.13 7.28
CA ASP A 227 -20.14 29.38 7.17
C ASP A 227 -19.34 30.65 7.46
N GLU A 228 -18.30 30.55 8.28
CA GLU A 228 -17.47 31.70 8.66
C GLU A 228 -16.50 32.09 7.54
N LEU A 229 -15.96 31.09 6.83
CA LEU A 229 -15.06 31.31 5.71
C LEU A 229 -15.81 31.49 4.39
N LYS A 230 -17.11 31.13 4.34
CA LYS A 230 -17.90 31.02 3.11
C LYS A 230 -17.20 30.13 2.06
N ILE A 231 -16.55 29.06 2.52
CA ILE A 231 -15.86 28.10 1.67
C ILE A 231 -16.58 26.75 1.78
N GLY A 232 -16.89 26.16 0.64
CA GLY A 232 -17.32 24.77 0.50
C GLY A 232 -16.33 23.96 -0.34
N PHE A 233 -16.36 22.64 -0.21
CA PHE A 233 -15.62 21.74 -1.10
C PHE A 233 -16.49 20.63 -1.65
N GLU A 234 -16.06 20.12 -2.81
CA GLU A 234 -16.61 18.91 -3.43
C GLU A 234 -15.49 17.97 -3.84
N HIS A 235 -15.67 16.68 -3.56
CA HIS A 235 -14.78 15.63 -4.01
C HIS A 235 -15.39 14.91 -5.22
N HIS A 236 -14.88 15.20 -6.42
CA HIS A 236 -15.36 14.56 -7.64
C HIS A 236 -14.71 13.19 -7.82
N GLY A 237 -15.53 12.14 -7.96
CA GLY A 237 -15.07 10.79 -8.30
C GLY A 237 -14.65 10.64 -9.77
N LYS A 238 -14.04 9.50 -10.13
CA LYS A 238 -13.63 9.16 -11.52
C LYS A 238 -14.77 9.31 -12.55
N GLN A 239 -16.01 9.22 -12.09
CA GLN A 239 -17.26 9.36 -12.86
C GLN A 239 -17.45 10.75 -13.52
N HIS A 240 -16.72 11.78 -13.10
CA HIS A 240 -16.75 13.11 -13.74
C HIS A 240 -15.74 13.26 -14.90
N TYR A 241 -14.81 12.31 -15.06
CA TYR A 241 -13.65 12.46 -15.96
C TYR A 241 -13.53 11.37 -17.03
N ASP A 242 -13.97 10.14 -16.75
CA ASP A 242 -13.86 9.01 -17.69
C ASP A 242 -15.21 8.34 -17.94
N PHE A 243 -15.47 8.03 -19.22
CA PHE A 243 -16.59 7.17 -19.61
C PHE A 243 -16.33 5.73 -19.16
N ASP A 244 -16.95 5.32 -18.05
CA ASP A 244 -16.97 3.93 -17.59
C ASP A 244 -18.29 3.24 -18.01
N SER A 245 -18.20 2.20 -18.84
CA SER A 245 -19.37 1.50 -19.42
C SER A 245 -20.28 0.84 -18.38
N PHE A 246 -19.84 0.73 -17.12
CA PHE A 246 -20.62 0.19 -16.01
C PHE A 246 -21.58 1.21 -15.37
N PHE A 247 -21.34 2.52 -15.53
CA PHE A 247 -22.13 3.59 -14.90
C PHE A 247 -22.70 4.63 -15.88
N HIS A 248 -22.16 4.72 -17.10
CA HIS A 248 -22.62 5.65 -18.14
C HIS A 248 -23.39 4.88 -19.21
N CYS A 249 -24.73 5.00 -19.20
CA CYS A 249 -25.56 4.37 -20.23
C CYS A 249 -25.45 5.06 -21.61
N ASN A 250 -24.94 6.31 -21.68
CA ASN A 250 -24.77 7.10 -22.92
C ASN A 250 -23.99 8.43 -22.67
N SER A 251 -23.53 9.07 -23.75
CA SER A 251 -22.84 10.39 -23.75
C SER A 251 -23.68 11.53 -23.15
N GLN A 252 -25.01 11.41 -23.21
CA GLN A 252 -25.97 12.35 -22.61
C GLN A 252 -25.86 12.42 -21.07
N GLY A 253 -25.43 11.32 -20.42
CA GLY A 253 -25.26 11.29 -18.96
C GLY A 253 -24.12 12.17 -18.46
N LEU A 254 -23.03 12.29 -19.22
CA LEU A 254 -21.87 13.12 -18.87
C LEU A 254 -22.16 14.61 -19.04
N GLU A 255 -22.84 15.01 -20.12
CA GLU A 255 -23.30 16.39 -20.33
C GLU A 255 -24.25 16.85 -19.22
N ASN A 256 -25.14 15.97 -18.76
CA ASN A 256 -26.05 16.26 -17.65
C ASN A 256 -25.33 16.43 -16.31
N ILE A 257 -24.22 15.71 -16.07
CA ILE A 257 -23.39 15.87 -14.87
C ILE A 257 -22.65 17.22 -14.93
N LEU A 258 -21.99 17.53 -16.05
CA LEU A 258 -21.28 18.80 -16.24
C LEU A 258 -22.23 20.00 -16.13
N THR A 259 -23.45 19.89 -16.65
CA THR A 259 -24.46 20.95 -16.56
C THR A 259 -24.95 21.14 -15.13
N ARG A 260 -25.13 20.07 -14.36
CA ARG A 260 -25.50 20.14 -12.94
C ARG A 260 -24.39 20.76 -12.10
N ASP A 261 -23.14 20.41 -12.36
CA ASP A 261 -21.97 20.95 -11.65
C ASP A 261 -21.81 22.45 -11.93
N SER A 262 -21.97 22.89 -13.18
CA SER A 262 -21.93 24.31 -13.55
C SER A 262 -23.04 25.12 -12.86
N ILE A 263 -24.29 24.62 -12.85
CA ILE A 263 -25.40 25.27 -12.15
C ILE A 263 -25.13 25.37 -10.64
N LYS A 264 -24.44 24.38 -10.07
CA LYS A 264 -24.10 24.36 -8.64
C LYS A 264 -23.06 25.42 -8.30
N ILE A 265 -22.01 25.52 -9.12
CA ILE A 265 -20.97 26.54 -9.01
C ILE A 265 -21.59 27.93 -9.14
N GLU A 266 -22.44 28.17 -10.15
CA GLU A 266 -23.12 29.46 -10.33
C GLU A 266 -23.99 29.84 -9.13
N LYS A 267 -24.73 28.89 -8.55
CA LYS A 267 -25.54 29.14 -7.34
C LYS A 267 -24.69 29.50 -6.13
N CYS A 268 -23.57 28.83 -5.92
CA CYS A 268 -22.67 29.17 -4.81
C CYS A 268 -21.99 30.53 -5.00
N ILE A 269 -21.54 30.84 -6.22
CA ILE A 269 -21.01 32.17 -6.55
C ILE A 269 -22.07 33.24 -6.28
N GLY A 270 -23.32 33.02 -6.68
CA GLY A 270 -24.44 33.91 -6.40
C GLY A 270 -24.77 34.10 -4.92
N MET A 271 -24.34 33.17 -4.05
CA MET A 271 -24.48 33.24 -2.59
C MET A 271 -23.22 33.77 -1.89
N GLY A 272 -22.17 34.14 -2.65
CA GLY A 272 -20.88 34.58 -2.11
C GLY A 272 -20.06 33.44 -1.49
N ILE A 273 -20.28 32.20 -1.92
CA ILE A 273 -19.61 30.99 -1.43
C ILE A 273 -18.58 30.52 -2.45
N SER A 274 -17.33 30.39 -2.03
CA SER A 274 -16.27 29.76 -2.82
C SER A 274 -16.37 28.23 -2.76
N ILE A 275 -16.53 27.57 -3.91
CA ILE A 275 -16.43 26.10 -4.00
C ILE A 275 -15.03 25.69 -4.45
N ILE A 276 -14.41 24.79 -3.69
CA ILE A 276 -13.16 24.11 -4.07
C ILE A 276 -13.50 22.70 -4.56
N THR A 277 -13.27 22.46 -5.84
CA THR A 277 -13.46 21.16 -6.47
C THR A 277 -12.18 20.34 -6.44
N ILE A 278 -12.22 19.14 -5.86
CA ILE A 278 -11.06 18.25 -5.68
C ILE A 278 -11.18 17.07 -6.66
N PRO A 279 -10.27 16.97 -7.66
CA PRO A 279 -10.24 15.86 -8.60
C PRO A 279 -9.80 14.54 -7.95
N TYR A 280 -10.45 13.42 -8.30
CA TYR A 280 -10.05 12.08 -7.88
C TYR A 280 -8.58 11.74 -8.21
N SER A 281 -8.04 12.24 -9.32
CA SER A 281 -6.65 11.99 -9.74
C SER A 281 -5.62 12.47 -8.72
N ILE A 282 -5.92 13.55 -7.99
CA ILE A 282 -5.06 14.14 -6.96
C ILE A 282 -5.25 13.42 -5.62
N SER A 283 -6.43 12.84 -5.37
CA SER A 283 -6.78 12.16 -4.11
C SER A 283 -5.95 10.91 -3.80
N ASN A 284 -5.23 10.35 -4.79
CA ASN A 284 -4.41 9.15 -4.64
C ASN A 284 -3.04 9.40 -3.97
N ASN A 285 -2.58 10.65 -3.89
CA ASN A 285 -1.34 11.00 -3.23
C ASN A 285 -1.59 12.06 -2.15
N ASP A 286 -1.34 11.67 -0.90
CA ASP A 286 -1.51 12.47 0.32
C ASP A 286 -0.83 13.83 0.23
N GLU A 287 0.42 13.90 -0.23
CA GLU A 287 1.20 15.14 -0.32
C GLU A 287 0.63 16.10 -1.37
N ASN A 288 0.21 15.54 -2.52
CA ASN A 288 -0.39 16.32 -3.60
C ASN A 288 -1.77 16.85 -3.19
N LEU A 289 -2.56 16.03 -2.49
CA LEU A 289 -3.88 16.41 -1.98
C LEU A 289 -3.78 17.56 -0.99
N VAL A 290 -2.87 17.48 -0.01
CA VAL A 290 -2.64 18.55 0.97
C VAL A 290 -2.15 19.81 0.27
N SER A 291 -1.20 19.69 -0.65
CA SER A 291 -0.65 20.83 -1.41
C SER A 291 -1.70 21.51 -2.28
N PHE A 292 -2.61 20.74 -2.88
CA PHE A 292 -3.70 21.27 -3.70
C PHE A 292 -4.71 22.04 -2.85
N ILE A 293 -5.20 21.42 -1.76
CA ILE A 293 -6.16 22.06 -0.86
C ILE A 293 -5.59 23.35 -0.28
N PHE A 294 -4.31 23.35 0.11
CA PHE A 294 -3.65 24.54 0.62
C PHE A 294 -3.63 25.70 -0.41
N LYS A 295 -3.27 25.41 -1.67
CA LYS A 295 -3.24 26.42 -2.74
C LYS A 295 -4.62 27.01 -2.99
N GLU A 296 -5.65 26.16 -3.04
CA GLU A 296 -7.02 26.60 -3.25
C GLU A 296 -7.56 27.38 -2.06
N LEU A 297 -7.21 27.01 -0.81
CA LEU A 297 -7.58 27.79 0.37
C LEU A 297 -7.01 29.22 0.34
N ILE A 298 -5.72 29.39 0.01
CA ILE A 298 -5.10 30.71 -0.10
C ILE A 298 -5.74 31.53 -1.22
N LYS A 299 -5.98 30.90 -2.38
CA LYS A 299 -6.62 31.57 -3.53
C LYS A 299 -8.02 32.10 -3.18
N ASN A 300 -8.74 31.40 -2.31
CA ASN A 300 -10.07 31.78 -1.84
C ASN A 300 -10.03 32.67 -0.57
N GLY A 301 -8.88 33.24 -0.22
CA GLY A 301 -8.75 34.23 0.85
C GLY A 301 -8.68 33.66 2.26
N ALA A 302 -8.49 32.34 2.42
CA ALA A 302 -8.29 31.75 3.74
C ALA A 302 -6.87 32.06 4.26
N VAL A 303 -6.77 32.48 5.51
CA VAL A 303 -5.48 32.70 6.20
C VAL A 303 -5.00 31.36 6.73
N VAL A 304 -4.00 30.77 6.07
CA VAL A 304 -3.38 29.49 6.46
C VAL A 304 -1.86 29.68 6.56
N GLU A 305 -1.26 29.21 7.64
CA GLU A 305 0.16 29.38 7.89
C GLU A 305 0.99 28.30 7.16
N GLN A 306 2.02 28.69 6.38
CA GLN A 306 2.81 27.77 5.55
C GLN A 306 3.49 26.63 6.34
N TYR A 307 3.80 26.82 7.63
CA TYR A 307 4.41 25.77 8.45
C TYR A 307 3.46 24.58 8.67
N GLN A 308 2.15 24.80 8.61
CA GLN A 308 1.15 23.75 8.81
C GLN A 308 1.19 22.71 7.69
N ILE A 309 1.62 23.07 6.47
CA ILE A 309 1.82 22.12 5.38
C ILE A 309 3.00 21.20 5.66
N LYS A 310 4.14 21.77 6.07
CA LYS A 310 5.39 21.02 6.26
C LYS A 310 5.28 19.99 7.39
N ASN A 311 4.45 20.29 8.38
CA ASN A 311 4.19 19.43 9.54
C ASN A 311 2.83 18.71 9.44
N PHE A 312 2.17 18.73 8.28
CA PHE A 312 0.89 18.07 8.12
C PHE A 312 1.06 16.55 8.23
N SER A 313 0.26 15.94 9.10
CA SER A 313 0.19 14.49 9.26
C SER A 313 -1.26 14.04 9.34
N PHE A 314 -1.53 12.85 8.80
CA PHE A 314 -2.81 12.15 8.95
C PHE A 314 -2.91 11.38 10.28
N ASP A 315 -1.99 11.61 11.22
CA ASP A 315 -2.11 11.09 12.57
C ASP A 315 -3.44 11.52 13.19
N GLY A 316 -4.17 10.56 13.76
CA GLY A 316 -5.50 10.82 14.30
C GLY A 316 -6.64 10.72 13.28
N PHE A 317 -6.36 10.55 11.98
CA PHE A 317 -7.42 10.51 10.95
C PHE A 317 -8.45 9.39 11.19
N TYR A 318 -7.99 8.17 11.50
CA TYR A 318 -8.88 7.05 11.75
C TYR A 318 -9.67 7.21 13.07
N GLN A 319 -9.10 7.91 14.05
CA GLN A 319 -9.77 8.30 15.28
C GLN A 319 -10.87 9.34 15.00
N TYR A 320 -10.59 10.31 14.13
CA TYR A 320 -11.51 11.36 13.71
C TYR A 320 -12.76 10.80 13.01
N ILE A 321 -12.58 9.86 12.07
CA ILE A 321 -13.71 9.26 11.33
C ILE A 321 -14.43 8.14 12.08
N SER A 322 -13.92 7.71 13.25
CA SER A 322 -14.49 6.59 14.00
C SER A 322 -15.91 6.89 14.46
N ARG A 323 -16.85 6.09 13.98
CA ARG A 323 -18.25 6.20 14.39
C ARG A 323 -18.45 5.66 15.80
N LEU A 324 -17.64 4.67 16.21
CA LEU A 324 -17.67 4.18 17.58
C LEU A 324 -17.22 5.27 18.57
N ASN A 325 -16.13 5.98 18.27
CA ASN A 325 -15.68 7.11 19.10
C ASN A 325 -16.73 8.22 19.16
N GLN A 326 -17.38 8.55 18.04
CA GLN A 326 -18.47 9.54 18.02
C GLN A 326 -19.64 9.12 18.92
N LEU A 327 -20.02 7.83 18.91
CA LEU A 327 -21.04 7.30 19.82
C LEU A 327 -20.58 7.33 21.29
N GLN A 328 -19.30 7.06 21.56
CA GLN A 328 -18.74 7.15 22.90
C GLN A 328 -18.80 8.58 23.42
N GLN A 329 -18.35 9.57 22.64
CA GLN A 329 -18.40 10.99 23.03
C GLN A 329 -19.84 11.44 23.31
N LEU A 330 -20.79 11.07 22.44
CA LEU A 330 -22.21 11.32 22.69
C LEU A 330 -22.69 10.67 23.99
N ALA A 331 -22.27 9.45 24.30
CA ALA A 331 -22.63 8.82 25.59
C ALA A 331 -22.09 9.62 26.78
N LEU A 332 -20.81 10.02 26.72
CA LEU A 332 -20.19 10.82 27.78
C LEU A 332 -20.89 12.17 27.99
N GLU A 333 -21.33 12.85 26.93
CA GLU A 333 -22.09 14.11 27.04
C GLU A 333 -23.37 13.96 27.88
N PHE A 334 -24.00 12.80 27.85
CA PHE A 334 -25.20 12.50 28.64
C PHE A 334 -24.90 11.77 29.96
N LYS A 335 -23.62 11.68 30.36
CA LYS A 335 -23.13 10.90 31.52
C LYS A 335 -23.47 9.40 31.44
N GLU A 336 -23.50 8.89 30.22
CA GLU A 336 -23.82 7.51 29.91
C GLU A 336 -22.55 6.81 29.40
N LYS A 337 -22.52 5.48 29.49
CA LYS A 337 -21.37 4.68 29.08
C LYS A 337 -21.77 3.75 27.93
N LEU A 338 -21.02 3.78 26.83
CA LEU A 338 -21.16 2.81 25.76
C LEU A 338 -20.41 1.51 26.13
N LEU A 339 -21.13 0.39 26.17
CA LEU A 339 -20.57 -0.94 26.44
C LEU A 339 -20.23 -1.72 25.16
N SER A 340 -20.90 -1.42 24.04
CA SER A 340 -20.55 -2.06 22.77
C SER A 340 -19.15 -1.68 22.30
N THR A 341 -18.35 -2.68 21.95
CA THR A 341 -16.94 -2.52 21.51
C THR A 341 -16.76 -2.53 20.00
N VAL A 342 -17.83 -2.74 19.23
CA VAL A 342 -17.79 -2.85 17.76
C VAL A 342 -18.89 -2.00 17.15
N TYR A 343 -18.55 -1.24 16.11
CA TYR A 343 -19.53 -0.50 15.33
C TYR A 343 -20.29 -1.42 14.38
N LEU A 344 -21.62 -1.49 14.50
CA LEU A 344 -22.49 -2.36 13.70
C LEU A 344 -23.23 -1.61 12.57
N GLY A 345 -22.90 -0.36 12.31
CA GLY A 345 -23.57 0.50 11.34
C GLY A 345 -24.74 1.32 11.92
N ASN A 346 -25.33 2.18 11.09
CA ASN A 346 -26.39 3.12 11.50
C ASN A 346 -27.70 2.42 11.94
N LYS A 347 -27.93 1.19 11.48
CA LYS A 347 -29.09 0.37 11.85
C LYS A 347 -28.80 -0.59 13.01
N GLY A 348 -27.54 -0.67 13.43
CA GLY A 348 -27.11 -1.50 14.55
C GLY A 348 -27.69 -1.01 15.88
N GLN A 349 -27.84 -1.94 16.81
CA GLN A 349 -28.17 -1.64 18.20
C GLN A 349 -26.91 -1.70 19.04
N TYR A 350 -26.79 -0.74 19.94
CA TYR A 350 -25.64 -0.54 20.80
C TYR A 350 -26.09 -0.56 22.25
N LEU A 351 -25.31 -1.25 23.08
CA LEU A 351 -25.56 -1.36 24.51
C LEU A 351 -24.96 -0.16 25.23
N PHE A 352 -25.81 0.56 25.96
CA PHE A 352 -25.44 1.66 26.82
C PHE A 352 -25.79 1.34 28.27
N GLU A 353 -25.10 2.00 29.20
CA GLU A 353 -25.32 1.96 30.63
C GLU A 353 -25.42 3.38 31.17
N CYS A 354 -26.50 3.68 31.91
CA CYS A 354 -26.67 5.01 32.51
C CYS A 354 -25.94 5.17 33.84
N GLU A 355 -25.89 6.42 34.33
CA GLU A 355 -25.34 6.76 35.64
C GLU A 355 -25.99 5.95 36.78
N ASN A 356 -27.25 5.55 36.63
CA ASN A 356 -27.98 4.70 37.57
C ASN A 356 -27.79 3.17 37.34
N GLY A 357 -26.85 2.76 36.48
CA GLY A 357 -26.50 1.36 36.21
C GLY A 357 -27.50 0.60 35.33
N HIS A 358 -28.50 1.27 34.74
CA HIS A 358 -29.44 0.62 33.84
C HIS A 358 -28.82 0.40 32.46
N GLN A 359 -28.86 -0.84 32.00
CA GLN A 359 -28.43 -1.21 30.67
C GLN A 359 -29.59 -1.20 29.67
N PHE A 360 -29.37 -0.63 28.48
CA PHE A 360 -30.37 -0.57 27.42
C PHE A 360 -29.74 -0.52 26.02
N PHE A 361 -30.52 -0.94 25.02
CA PHE A 361 -30.09 -0.91 23.62
C PHE A 361 -30.69 0.29 22.89
N LYS A 362 -29.86 1.00 22.10
CA LYS A 362 -30.31 2.07 21.21
C LYS A 362 -29.61 2.05 19.86
N ARG A 363 -30.28 2.62 18.85
CA ARG A 363 -29.67 2.89 17.54
C ARG A 363 -29.10 4.31 17.50
N PRO A 364 -28.06 4.58 16.69
CA PRO A 364 -27.45 5.92 16.57
C PRO A 364 -28.44 7.03 16.24
N ASN A 365 -29.42 6.77 15.36
CA ASN A 365 -30.42 7.76 14.97
C ASN A 365 -31.45 8.04 16.07
N ASP A 366 -31.75 7.04 16.91
CA ASP A 366 -32.70 7.16 18.02
C ASP A 366 -32.09 7.92 19.21
N ILE A 367 -30.77 8.09 19.21
CA ILE A 367 -30.03 8.91 20.20
C ILE A 367 -30.22 10.39 19.89
N LYS A 368 -30.11 10.79 18.61
CA LYS A 368 -30.15 12.21 18.20
C LYS A 368 -31.54 12.85 18.27
N SER A 369 -32.59 12.04 18.30
CA SER A 369 -33.98 12.50 18.11
C SER A 369 -34.79 12.60 19.40
N TYR A 370 -34.30 12.08 20.52
CA TYR A 370 -35.04 12.07 21.78
C TYR A 370 -34.18 12.51 22.97
N ASN A 371 -34.66 13.53 23.69
CA ASN A 371 -34.12 14.03 24.96
C ASN A 371 -34.24 13.01 26.13
N GLN A 372 -34.31 11.70 25.84
CA GLN A 372 -34.60 10.63 26.80
C GLN A 372 -33.68 9.44 26.51
N TRP A 373 -32.57 9.33 27.23
CA TRP A 373 -31.57 8.26 27.07
C TRP A 373 -32.00 6.96 27.75
N CYS A 374 -32.32 7.00 29.05
CA CYS A 374 -32.76 5.82 29.80
C CYS A 374 -34.26 5.88 30.17
N ILE A 375 -35.04 4.91 29.67
CA ILE A 375 -36.49 4.81 29.97
C ILE A 375 -36.74 4.50 31.45
N LYS A 376 -35.83 3.81 32.14
CA LYS A 376 -35.98 3.47 33.57
C LYS A 376 -35.73 4.69 34.47
N CYS A 377 -34.78 5.55 34.13
CA CYS A 377 -34.55 6.80 34.85
C CYS A 377 -35.70 7.82 34.70
N LYS A 378 -36.60 7.60 33.74
CA LYS A 378 -37.83 8.41 33.57
C LYS A 378 -38.88 8.13 34.64
N LYS A 379 -38.84 6.96 35.29
CA LYS A 379 -39.86 6.51 36.27
C LYS A 379 -39.54 6.86 37.72
N ILE A 380 -38.46 7.60 37.96
CA ILE A 380 -38.01 8.01 39.30
C ILE A 380 -38.39 9.45 39.53
#